data_AF-D0RMN2-F1
#
_entry.id   AF-D0RMN2-F1
#
_cell.length_a   1.000
_cell.length_b   1.000
_cell.length_c   1.000
_cell.angle_alpha   90.00
_cell.angle_beta   90.00
_cell.angle_gamma   90.00
#
_symmetry.space_group_name_H-M   'P 1'
#
loop_
_entity.id
_entity.type
_entity.pdbx_description
1 polymer ?
#
loop_
_entity_poly.entity_id
_entity_poly.type
_entity_poly.pdbx_seq_one_letter_code
_entity_poly.pdbx_strand_id
1 'polypeptide(L)'
;MMYLDGSTTKNRTSAVQAHSSTNSIKSKHTSKQATPTETSESMSQVLQHSSVFTFVKGESKGDGSMKSLLGGKGANLCQMARNGVNVPPGLTITTEVCQEFYAVGGRLPNGLMNEVHNG
;
A
#
# COMPACT_ATOMS: atom_id res chain seq x y z
N MET A 1 1.93 -8.29 -58.29
CA MET A 1 0.99 -7.73 -57.31
C MET A 1 1.77 -6.69 -56.50
N MET A 2 1.43 -5.41 -56.71
CA MET A 2 2.03 -4.26 -56.02
C MET A 2 1.47 -4.19 -54.58
N TYR A 3 2.31 -3.88 -53.59
CA TYR A 3 1.91 -3.05 -52.44
C TYR A 3 3.09 -2.13 -52.08
N LEU A 4 2.92 -0.84 -52.34
CA LEU A 4 3.68 0.26 -51.73
C LEU A 4 2.92 0.74 -50.50
N ASP A 5 3.62 0.98 -49.39
CA ASP A 5 3.50 2.17 -48.50
C ASP A 5 4.61 2.02 -47.43
N GLY A 6 5.62 2.89 -47.34
CA GLY A 6 5.55 4.18 -46.62
C GLY A 6 5.55 3.91 -45.11
N SER A 7 6.46 4.40 -44.26
CA SER A 7 6.96 5.77 -44.18
C SER A 7 8.03 5.88 -43.08
N THR A 8 9.17 6.49 -43.42
CA THR A 8 9.79 7.61 -42.68
C THR A 8 9.95 7.51 -41.14
N THR A 9 11.09 7.00 -40.65
CA THR A 9 11.59 7.33 -39.31
C THR A 9 12.44 8.60 -39.36
N LYS A 10 11.79 9.76 -39.19
CA LYS A 10 12.44 11.07 -39.06
C LYS A 10 13.07 11.21 -37.67
N ASN A 11 14.39 11.32 -37.71
CA ASN A 11 15.29 12.09 -36.85
C ASN A 11 14.62 13.27 -36.10
N ARG A 12 14.89 13.44 -34.80
CA ARG A 12 15.11 14.76 -34.14
C ARG A 12 15.51 14.63 -32.66
N THR A 13 16.81 14.81 -32.45
CA THR A 13 17.43 15.50 -31.32
C THR A 13 16.69 16.77 -30.90
N SER A 14 16.60 17.02 -29.59
CA SER A 14 16.69 18.31 -28.85
C SER A 14 16.13 18.10 -27.43
N ALA A 15 16.96 17.99 -26.39
CA ALA A 15 17.45 19.13 -25.62
C ALA A 15 16.31 20.05 -25.12
N VAL A 16 15.80 19.76 -23.92
CA VAL A 16 15.19 20.78 -23.05
C VAL A 16 15.94 20.75 -21.73
N GLN A 17 16.80 21.75 -21.57
CA GLN A 17 17.28 22.22 -20.28
C GLN A 17 16.12 22.88 -19.54
N ALA A 18 15.96 22.55 -18.26
CA ALA A 18 15.42 23.47 -17.27
C ALA A 18 16.47 23.65 -16.17
N HIS A 19 17.04 24.86 -16.17
CA HIS A 19 17.67 25.54 -15.04
C HIS A 19 16.57 25.78 -13.95
N SER A 20 16.76 26.03 -12.66
CA SER A 20 17.84 26.51 -11.80
C SER A 20 17.40 26.38 -10.31
N SER A 21 18.35 26.57 -9.39
CA SER A 21 18.18 27.11 -8.01
C SER A 21 17.81 26.09 -6.90
N THR A 22 18.74 25.63 -6.03
CA THR A 22 19.29 26.27 -4.80
C THR A 22 18.20 26.83 -3.87
N ASN A 23 18.16 26.69 -2.53
CA ASN A 23 19.08 26.24 -1.50
C ASN A 23 18.25 25.92 -0.22
N SER A 24 18.67 24.89 0.52
CA SER A 24 18.62 24.65 1.97
C SER A 24 17.78 25.57 2.89
N ILE A 25 16.93 24.97 3.76
CA ILE A 25 16.97 25.14 5.23
C ILE A 25 16.49 23.85 5.91
N LYS A 26 17.26 23.53 6.95
CA LYS A 26 17.34 22.35 7.79
C LYS A 26 16.41 22.47 9.01
N SER A 27 15.60 21.46 9.29
CA SER A 27 15.13 21.14 10.65
C SER A 27 14.74 19.66 10.68
N LYS A 28 15.64 18.74 11.03
CA LYS A 28 15.89 18.26 12.40
C LYS A 28 14.61 18.07 13.23
N HIS A 29 13.97 16.91 13.05
CA HIS A 29 13.70 16.03 14.19
C HIS A 29 14.04 14.59 13.82
N THR A 30 15.16 14.16 14.39
CA THR A 30 15.64 12.78 14.49
C THR A 30 14.90 12.02 15.60
N SER A 31 15.14 10.70 15.62
CA SER A 31 14.65 9.65 16.53
C SER A 31 13.27 9.11 16.15
N LYS A 32 13.08 7.83 15.77
CA LYS A 32 13.89 6.60 15.85
C LYS A 32 13.43 5.67 14.69
N GLN A 33 14.31 5.08 13.89
CA GLN A 33 14.67 3.64 13.93
C GLN A 33 13.54 2.74 14.48
N ALA A 34 13.12 1.68 13.79
CA ALA A 34 14.03 0.59 13.45
C ALA A 34 13.55 -0.24 12.24
N THR A 35 14.52 -0.61 11.39
CA THR A 35 14.58 -1.94 10.79
C THR A 35 14.92 -2.98 11.86
N PRO A 36 14.39 -4.21 11.76
CA PRO A 36 15.21 -5.36 12.13
C PRO A 36 15.19 -6.42 11.02
N THR A 37 16.38 -6.70 10.49
CA THR A 37 16.72 -8.00 9.90
C THR A 37 17.22 -8.86 11.06
N GLU A 38 16.41 -9.80 11.57
CA GLU A 38 16.83 -10.83 12.52
C GLU A 38 16.09 -12.17 12.25
N THR A 39 16.87 -13.14 11.76
CA THR A 39 16.95 -14.56 12.11
C THR A 39 15.85 -15.23 12.96
N SER A 40 15.14 -16.18 12.32
CA SER A 40 14.63 -17.50 12.76
C SER A 40 13.90 -17.78 14.10
N GLU A 41 13.52 -16.83 14.95
CA GLU A 41 12.79 -17.16 16.22
C GLU A 41 11.43 -16.48 16.46
N SER A 42 10.87 -15.73 15.50
CA SER A 42 9.69 -14.89 15.79
C SER A 42 8.54 -15.06 14.79
N MET A 43 7.87 -16.20 14.81
CA MET A 43 6.50 -16.29 14.24
C MET A 43 5.41 -15.89 15.24
N SER A 44 5.77 -15.78 16.53
CA SER A 44 4.82 -15.59 17.62
C SER A 44 4.53 -14.13 17.98
N GLN A 45 5.29 -13.15 17.48
CA GLN A 45 5.06 -11.72 17.76
C GLN A 45 4.32 -10.95 16.66
N VAL A 46 4.01 -11.60 15.52
CA VAL A 46 3.40 -10.92 14.36
C VAL A 46 1.90 -10.61 14.56
N LEU A 47 1.22 -11.27 15.49
CA LEU A 47 -0.24 -11.08 15.71
C LEU A 47 -0.61 -9.92 16.66
N GLN A 48 0.21 -8.87 16.78
CA GLN A 48 -0.19 -7.69 17.57
C GLN A 48 -1.09 -6.71 16.80
N HIS A 49 -1.39 -6.96 15.53
CA HIS A 49 -2.26 -6.12 14.71
C HIS A 49 -3.53 -6.88 14.32
N SER A 50 -4.68 -6.20 14.42
CA SER A 50 -5.95 -6.68 13.88
C SER A 50 -5.79 -7.05 12.41
N SER A 51 -6.33 -8.18 11.97
CA SER A 51 -6.28 -8.63 10.58
C SER A 51 -7.31 -7.92 9.70
N VAL A 52 -8.29 -7.25 10.32
CA VAL A 52 -9.36 -6.53 9.65
C VAL A 52 -9.25 -5.02 9.92
N PHE A 53 -9.22 -4.25 8.85
CA PHE A 53 -9.14 -2.79 8.89
C PHE A 53 -10.40 -2.19 8.28
N THR A 54 -11.25 -1.61 9.12
CA THR A 54 -12.48 -0.94 8.67
C THR A 54 -12.23 0.52 8.30
N PHE A 55 -13.02 1.00 7.34
CA PHE A 55 -13.01 2.38 6.89
C PHE A 55 -14.45 2.85 6.68
N VAL A 56 -14.74 4.01 7.26
CA VAL A 56 -16.01 4.75 7.13
C VAL A 56 -15.69 6.23 6.93
N LYS A 57 -16.66 7.01 6.48
CA LYS A 57 -16.43 8.45 6.29
C LYS A 57 -15.97 9.11 7.60
N GLY A 58 -14.77 9.69 7.58
CA GLY A 58 -14.18 10.40 8.72
C GLY A 58 -13.42 9.51 9.71
N GLU A 59 -13.58 8.19 9.65
CA GLU A 59 -12.91 7.25 10.56
C GLU A 59 -12.35 6.05 9.80
N SER A 60 -11.05 5.79 9.96
CA SER A 60 -10.38 4.67 9.30
C SER A 60 -9.34 4.08 10.23
N LYS A 61 -9.32 2.75 10.35
CA LYS A 61 -8.31 2.00 11.10
C LYS A 61 -6.97 1.92 10.37
N GLY A 62 -6.92 2.28 9.10
CA GLY A 62 -5.69 2.33 8.29
C GLY A 62 -5.46 3.70 7.63
N ASP A 63 -4.35 3.82 6.91
CA ASP A 63 -3.99 5.01 6.15
C ASP A 63 -3.29 4.69 4.80
N GLY A 64 -2.97 5.73 4.03
CA GLY A 64 -2.34 5.60 2.72
C GLY A 64 -0.86 5.17 2.75
N SER A 65 -0.22 5.14 3.92
CA SER A 65 1.15 4.64 4.10
C SER A 65 1.21 3.13 4.26
N MET A 66 0.12 2.50 4.74
CA MET A 66 0.00 1.06 5.00
C MET A 66 -0.20 0.21 3.74
N LYS A 67 0.46 0.57 2.62
CA LYS A 67 0.32 -0.11 1.32
C LYS A 67 0.84 -1.54 1.34
N SER A 68 1.87 -1.81 2.14
CA SER A 68 2.44 -3.17 2.26
C SER A 68 1.48 -4.12 2.98
N LEU A 69 0.71 -3.61 3.95
CA LEU A 69 -0.19 -4.40 4.78
C LEU A 69 -1.61 -4.48 4.22
N LEU A 70 -2.14 -3.39 3.65
CA LEU A 70 -3.53 -3.29 3.15
C LEU A 70 -3.63 -3.40 1.62
N GLY A 71 -2.48 -3.45 0.94
CA GLY A 71 -2.41 -3.29 -0.51
C GLY A 71 -2.65 -1.85 -0.96
N GLY A 72 -2.34 -1.56 -2.23
CA GLY A 72 -2.47 -0.21 -2.78
C GLY A 72 -3.90 0.34 -2.84
N LYS A 73 -4.90 -0.53 -3.03
CA LYS A 73 -6.32 -0.15 -3.07
C LYS A 73 -6.87 0.10 -1.65
N GLY A 74 -6.66 -0.85 -0.75
CA GLY A 74 -7.13 -0.75 0.65
C GLY A 74 -6.54 0.46 1.35
N ALA A 75 -5.22 0.66 1.25
CA ALA A 75 -4.55 1.83 1.83
C ALA A 75 -5.11 3.16 1.27
N ASN A 76 -5.39 3.23 -0.03
CA ASN A 76 -5.95 4.46 -0.62
C ASN A 76 -7.41 4.68 -0.20
N LEU A 77 -8.24 3.64 -0.13
CA LEU A 77 -9.62 3.75 0.37
C LEU A 77 -9.64 4.22 1.83
N CYS A 78 -8.78 3.65 2.68
CA CYS A 78 -8.60 4.09 4.05
C CYS A 78 -8.19 5.58 4.13
N GLN A 79 -7.26 6.01 3.27
CA GLN A 79 -6.85 7.42 3.20
C GLN A 79 -8.00 8.33 2.75
N MET A 80 -8.77 7.94 1.74
CA MET A 80 -9.93 8.69 1.25
C MET A 80 -11.01 8.82 2.34
N ALA A 81 -11.31 7.72 3.02
CA ALA A 81 -12.26 7.67 4.13
C ALA A 81 -11.85 8.60 5.27
N ARG A 82 -10.57 8.54 5.66
CA ARG A 82 -9.98 9.42 6.68
C ARG A 82 -9.96 10.90 6.30
N ASN A 83 -9.81 11.21 5.01
CA ASN A 83 -9.89 12.58 4.49
C ASN A 83 -11.34 13.09 4.37
N GLY A 84 -12.35 12.31 4.79
CA GLY A 84 -13.75 12.72 4.79
C GLY A 84 -14.43 12.64 3.42
N VAL A 85 -13.80 11.99 2.44
CA VAL A 85 -14.43 11.71 1.14
C VAL A 85 -15.59 10.73 1.35
N ASN A 86 -16.69 10.92 0.62
CA ASN A 86 -17.82 9.99 0.63
C ASN A 86 -17.46 8.70 -0.11
N VAL A 87 -16.71 7.82 0.56
CA VAL A 87 -16.50 6.43 0.16
C VAL A 87 -17.51 5.55 0.90
N PRO A 88 -18.12 4.55 0.23
CA PRO A 88 -18.97 3.57 0.90
C PRO A 88 -18.21 2.90 2.06
N PRO A 89 -18.87 2.63 3.19
CA PRO A 89 -18.25 1.96 4.32
C PRO A 89 -17.82 0.55 3.93
N GLY A 90 -16.68 0.09 4.45
CA GLY A 90 -16.15 -1.22 4.14
C GLY A 90 -14.95 -1.60 5.00
N LEU A 91 -14.29 -2.68 4.60
CA LEU A 91 -13.15 -3.23 5.29
C LEU A 91 -12.09 -3.73 4.31
N THR A 92 -10.85 -3.81 4.79
CA THR A 92 -9.72 -4.43 4.12
C THR A 92 -9.12 -5.49 5.04
N ILE A 93 -8.89 -6.69 4.50
CA ILE A 93 -8.15 -7.75 5.18
C ILE A 93 -6.67 -7.60 4.80
N THR A 94 -5.77 -7.82 5.76
CA THR A 94 -4.33 -7.66 5.52
C THR A 94 -3.78 -8.64 4.50
N THR A 95 -2.66 -8.26 3.88
CA THR A 95 -1.88 -9.12 2.99
C THR A 95 -1.26 -10.31 3.72
N GLU A 96 -1.03 -10.20 5.02
CA GLU A 96 -0.51 -11.27 5.89
C GLU A 96 -1.49 -12.44 5.99
N VAL A 97 -2.79 -12.16 6.16
CA VAL A 97 -3.83 -13.21 6.13
C VAL A 97 -3.85 -13.94 4.80
N CYS A 98 -3.61 -13.23 3.69
CA CYS A 98 -3.52 -13.85 2.38
C CYS A 98 -2.32 -14.82 2.32
N GLN A 99 -1.15 -14.42 2.83
CA GLN A 99 0.01 -15.30 2.93
C GLN A 99 -0.28 -16.53 3.81
N GLU A 100 -0.88 -16.33 4.99
CA GLU A 100 -1.23 -17.41 5.90
C GLU A 100 -2.19 -18.40 5.24
N PHE A 101 -3.23 -17.90 4.58
CA PHE A 101 -4.21 -18.71 3.86
C PHE A 101 -3.54 -19.68 2.86
N TYR A 102 -2.56 -19.20 2.10
CA TYR A 102 -1.79 -20.05 1.19
C TYR A 102 -0.84 -21.00 1.91
N ALA A 103 -0.19 -20.56 3.00
CA ALA A 103 0.73 -21.38 3.78
C ALA A 103 0.04 -22.59 4.43
N VAL A 104 -1.22 -22.44 4.87
CA VAL A 104 -2.00 -23.51 5.50
C VAL A 104 -2.85 -24.33 4.52
N GLY A 105 -2.65 -24.15 3.20
CA GLY A 105 -3.31 -24.96 2.18
C GLY A 105 -4.76 -24.55 1.86
N GLY A 106 -5.06 -23.25 1.88
CA GLY A 106 -6.37 -22.71 1.51
C GLY A 106 -7.39 -22.76 2.65
N ARG A 107 -6.93 -22.62 3.89
CA ARG A 107 -7.78 -22.50 5.08
C ARG A 107 -7.65 -21.10 5.63
N LEU A 108 -8.79 -20.49 5.99
CA LEU A 108 -8.78 -19.19 6.65
C LEU A 108 -8.28 -19.35 8.09
N PRO A 109 -7.51 -18.40 8.62
CA PRO A 109 -7.07 -18.44 10.01
C PRO A 109 -8.26 -18.46 10.97
N ASN A 110 -8.09 -19.19 12.06
CA ASN A 110 -9.13 -19.35 13.07
C ASN A 110 -9.49 -17.98 13.67
N GLY A 111 -10.78 -17.64 13.71
CA GLY A 111 -11.26 -16.39 14.28
C GLY A 111 -11.31 -15.20 13.32
N LEU A 112 -10.71 -15.27 12.12
CA LEU A 112 -10.79 -14.20 11.12
C LEU A 112 -12.23 -13.84 10.77
N MET A 113 -13.08 -14.85 10.56
CA MET A 113 -14.49 -14.62 10.22
C MET A 113 -15.25 -13.92 11.35
N ASN A 114 -14.87 -14.15 12.61
CA ASN A 114 -15.45 -13.43 13.75
C ASN A 114 -14.98 -11.97 13.76
N GLU A 115 -13.72 -11.72 13.43
CA GLU A 115 -13.19 -10.35 13.32
C GLU A 115 -13.88 -9.58 12.19
N VAL A 116 -14.13 -10.22 11.04
CA VAL A 116 -14.87 -9.64 9.91
C VAL A 116 -16.31 -9.32 10.28
N HIS A 117 -16.97 -10.13 11.12
CA HIS A 117 -18.35 -9.88 11.56
C HIS A 117 -18.45 -8.77 12.62
N ASN A 118 -17.40 -8.58 13.42
CA ASN A 118 -17.40 -7.64 14.56
C ASN A 118 -16.79 -6.27 14.22
N GLY A 119 -16.14 -6.13 13.07
CA GLY A 119 -15.50 -4.90 12.60
C GLY A 119 -16.44 -3.96 11.87
#